data_AF-A0AAQ1SSQ3-F1
#
_entry.id   AF-A0AAQ1SSQ3-F1
#
_cell.length_a   1.000
_cell.length_b   1.000
_cell.length_c   1.000
_cell.angle_alpha   90.00
_cell.angle_beta   90.00
_cell.angle_gamma   90.00
#
_symmetry.space_group_name_H-M   'P 1'
#
loop_
_entity.id
_entity.type
_entity.pdbx_description
1 polymer ?
#
loop_
_entity_poly.entity_id
_entity_poly.type
_entity_poly.pdbx_seq_one_letter_code
_entity_poly.pdbx_strand_id
1 'polypeptide(L)'
;MTTLDEEDRREYYRIEDRIALQISPLSAAEALDPDVLQDDSPLFNLLSELHLSDFESQHLLRQLSEKDRTLAAFLRAQNKRLDLLSAVVAQTLIGEIGQPQPVIISEGGIEFAQGTAVAPGTRVKVKMVLMPRAHGLLLRGKVTHCDPRPEGGFEVGTEFIDMTDAQRQLLARYILQRQQQQRRQQLEQNDPAS
;
A
#
# COMPACT_ATOMS: atom_id res chain seq x y z
N MET A 1 -6.88 20.68 18.50
CA MET A 1 -5.83 20.20 17.57
C MET A 1 -4.80 21.29 17.51
N THR A 2 -3.59 20.99 17.96
CA THR A 2 -2.46 21.93 17.94
C THR A 2 -1.88 21.95 16.53
N THR A 3 -1.52 23.13 16.03
CA THR A 3 -0.93 23.39 14.71
C THR A 3 0.33 22.54 14.42
N LEU A 4 0.97 22.00 15.46
CA LEU A 4 2.10 21.07 15.39
C LEU A 4 1.72 19.70 14.77
N ASP A 5 0.51 19.17 15.02
CA ASP A 5 0.07 17.90 14.42
C ASP A 5 -0.20 18.04 12.91
N GLU A 6 -0.57 19.24 12.46
CA GLU A 6 -0.74 19.53 11.03
C GLU A 6 0.59 19.72 10.29
N GLU A 7 1.63 20.17 10.99
CA GLU A 7 2.98 20.32 10.45
C GLU A 7 3.71 18.97 10.37
N ASP A 8 3.61 18.11 11.38
CA ASP A 8 4.20 16.75 11.34
C ASP A 8 3.56 15.89 10.23
N ARG A 9 2.27 16.07 9.94
CA ARG A 9 1.59 15.44 8.78
C ARG A 9 2.10 15.95 7.42
N ARG A 10 2.85 17.05 7.37
CA ARG A 10 3.48 17.60 6.16
C ARG A 10 4.92 17.12 5.95
N GLU A 11 5.50 16.37 6.87
CA GLU A 11 6.86 15.84 6.71
C GLU A 11 6.94 14.64 5.74
N TYR A 12 5.81 13.98 5.47
CA TYR A 12 5.80 12.85 4.55
C TYR A 12 5.67 13.28 3.08
N TYR A 13 6.56 12.74 2.26
CA TYR A 13 6.50 12.90 0.81
C TYR A 13 5.23 12.24 0.25
N ARG A 14 4.48 12.98 -0.58
CA ARG A 14 3.25 12.53 -1.24
C ARG A 14 3.50 12.24 -2.72
N ILE A 15 2.87 11.20 -3.24
CA ILE A 15 2.85 10.89 -4.67
C ILE A 15 1.40 10.73 -5.15
N GLU A 16 1.19 11.07 -6.41
CA GLU A 16 0.00 10.64 -7.15
C GLU A 16 0.25 9.25 -7.73
N ASP A 17 -0.72 8.34 -7.61
CA ASP A 17 -0.64 7.02 -8.21
C ASP A 17 -2.00 6.42 -8.54
N ARG A 18 -2.01 5.20 -9.11
CA ARG A 18 -3.22 4.40 -9.30
C ARG A 18 -3.15 3.10 -8.51
N ILE A 19 -4.05 2.93 -7.55
CA ILE A 19 -4.09 1.80 -6.62
C ILE A 19 -5.48 1.15 -6.69
N ALA A 20 -5.55 -0.18 -6.74
CA ALA A 20 -6.81 -0.87 -6.48
C ALA A 20 -7.04 -0.83 -4.97
N LEU A 21 -8.10 -0.13 -4.56
CA LEU A 21 -8.32 0.28 -3.18
C LEU A 21 -9.77 0.02 -2.80
N GLN A 22 -9.96 -0.61 -1.64
CA GLN A 22 -11.24 -0.74 -0.97
C GLN A 22 -11.06 -0.36 0.50
N ILE A 23 -11.99 0.43 1.02
CA ILE A 23 -12.08 0.70 2.46
C ILE A 23 -13.40 0.17 3.02
N SER A 24 -13.36 -0.34 4.24
CA SER A 24 -14.54 -0.78 4.98
C SER A 24 -14.41 -0.43 6.46
N PRO A 25 -15.49 -0.03 7.15
CA PRO A 25 -15.45 0.18 8.59
C PRO A 25 -14.98 -1.08 9.33
N LEU A 26 -14.15 -0.92 10.35
CA LEU A 26 -13.80 -2.03 11.25
C LEU A 26 -15.02 -2.43 12.08
N SER A 27 -15.20 -3.73 12.28
CA SER A 27 -16.11 -4.25 13.30
C SER A 27 -15.60 -3.90 14.70
N ALA A 28 -16.49 -3.99 15.70
CA ALA A 28 -16.12 -3.73 17.09
C ALA A 28 -15.00 -4.67 17.60
N ALA A 29 -14.97 -5.92 17.12
CA ALA A 29 -13.93 -6.88 17.48
C ALA A 29 -12.56 -6.48 16.87
N GLU A 30 -12.52 -6.15 15.58
CA GLU A 30 -11.28 -5.74 14.89
C GLU A 30 -10.73 -4.40 15.39
N ALA A 31 -11.61 -3.54 15.91
CA ALA A 31 -11.19 -2.31 16.56
C ALA A 31 -10.52 -2.55 17.93
N LEU A 32 -10.85 -3.65 18.61
CA LEU A 32 -10.33 -3.99 19.93
C LEU A 32 -9.09 -4.89 19.89
N ASP A 33 -8.91 -5.66 18.82
CA ASP A 33 -7.74 -6.52 18.60
C ASP A 33 -6.60 -5.71 17.96
N PRO A 34 -5.49 -5.44 18.69
CA PRO A 34 -4.35 -4.72 18.13
C PRO A 34 -3.50 -5.60 17.19
N ASP A 35 -3.50 -6.92 17.41
CA ASP A 35 -2.48 -7.82 16.87
C ASP A 35 -2.90 -8.39 15.51
N VAL A 36 -4.20 -8.61 15.28
CA VAL A 36 -4.66 -9.32 14.07
C VAL A 36 -5.69 -8.50 13.31
N LEU A 37 -5.30 -7.99 12.14
CA LEU A 37 -6.22 -7.46 11.13
C LEU A 37 -6.39 -8.50 10.02
N GLN A 38 -7.62 -8.94 9.76
CA GLN A 38 -7.94 -9.90 8.70
C GLN A 38 -9.04 -9.33 7.82
N ASP A 39 -8.93 -9.50 6.51
CA ASP A 39 -10.02 -9.25 5.55
C ASP A 39 -10.97 -10.46 5.49
N ASP A 40 -12.20 -10.23 5.02
CA ASP A 40 -13.15 -11.33 4.81
C ASP A 40 -12.72 -12.25 3.66
N SER A 41 -11.85 -11.77 2.75
CA SER A 41 -11.24 -12.58 1.69
C SER A 41 -9.99 -13.32 2.20
N PRO A 42 -10.02 -14.66 2.36
CA PRO A 42 -8.85 -15.42 2.78
C PRO A 42 -7.69 -15.31 1.78
N LEU A 43 -8.02 -15.20 0.48
CA LEU A 43 -7.04 -15.03 -0.58
C LEU A 43 -6.27 -13.71 -0.44
N PHE A 44 -6.95 -12.62 -0.06
CA PHE A 44 -6.26 -11.36 0.15
C PHE A 44 -5.36 -11.38 1.38
N ASN A 45 -5.80 -12.04 2.47
CA ASN A 45 -4.96 -12.21 3.67
C ASN A 45 -3.67 -12.94 3.33
N LEU A 46 -3.76 -14.05 2.59
CA LEU A 46 -2.58 -14.79 2.12
C LEU A 46 -1.70 -13.95 1.19
N LEU A 47 -2.27 -13.17 0.29
CA LEU A 47 -1.51 -12.29 -0.61
C LEU A 47 -0.74 -11.22 0.18
N SER A 48 -1.40 -10.60 1.16
CA SER A 48 -0.80 -9.56 2.00
C SER A 48 0.32 -10.15 2.88
N GLU A 49 0.09 -11.32 3.48
CA GLU A 49 1.08 -12.02 4.30
C GLU A 49 2.29 -12.46 3.47
N LEU A 50 2.08 -13.01 2.27
CA LEU A 50 3.15 -13.42 1.37
C LEU A 50 4.05 -12.24 0.99
N HIS A 51 3.47 -11.10 0.60
CA HIS A 51 4.27 -9.92 0.23
C HIS A 51 5.00 -9.28 1.40
N LEU A 52 4.40 -9.30 2.59
CA LEU A 52 5.06 -8.82 3.80
C LEU A 52 6.25 -9.73 4.17
N SER A 53 6.04 -11.05 4.11
CA SER A 53 7.09 -12.04 4.36
C SER A 53 8.22 -11.96 3.33
N ASP A 54 7.91 -11.79 2.03
CA ASP A 54 8.96 -11.56 1.03
C ASP A 54 9.78 -10.32 1.39
N PHE A 55 9.11 -9.21 1.70
CA PHE A 55 9.77 -7.95 2.05
C PHE A 55 10.75 -8.11 3.22
N GLU A 56 10.33 -8.76 4.30
CA GLU A 56 11.15 -9.01 5.49
C GLU A 56 12.36 -9.92 5.18
N SER A 57 12.17 -10.93 4.32
CA SER A 57 13.21 -11.90 3.97
C SER A 57 14.36 -11.31 3.13
N GLN A 58 14.16 -10.16 2.47
CA GLN A 58 15.13 -9.62 1.51
C GLN A 58 16.47 -9.28 2.15
N HIS A 59 16.50 -8.85 3.41
CA HIS A 59 17.77 -8.60 4.10
C HIS A 59 18.56 -9.89 4.35
N LEU A 60 17.88 -10.96 4.75
CA LEU A 60 18.49 -12.26 4.99
C LEU A 60 19.10 -12.82 3.71
N LEU A 61 18.41 -12.66 2.57
CA LEU A 61 18.92 -13.09 1.27
C LEU A 61 20.18 -12.30 0.83
N ARG A 62 20.28 -11.02 1.20
CA ARG A 62 21.50 -10.22 0.97
C ARG A 62 22.67 -10.74 1.80
N GLN A 63 22.47 -10.94 3.10
CA GLN A 63 23.49 -11.49 4.01
C GLN A 63 23.93 -12.90 3.57
N LEU A 64 23.00 -13.74 3.12
CA LEU A 64 23.31 -15.08 2.66
C LEU A 64 24.16 -15.06 1.38
N SER A 65 23.89 -14.11 0.47
CA SER A 65 24.65 -13.98 -0.78
C SER A 65 26.13 -13.64 -0.57
N GLU A 66 26.49 -13.06 0.57
CA GLU A 66 27.88 -12.80 0.95
C GLU A 66 28.59 -14.10 1.39
N LYS A 67 27.84 -15.06 1.94
CA LYS A 67 28.35 -16.34 2.45
C LYS A 67 28.36 -17.44 1.39
N ASP A 68 27.26 -17.58 0.64
CA ASP A 68 27.09 -18.60 -0.39
C ASP A 68 26.28 -18.05 -1.57
N ARG A 69 26.98 -17.81 -2.68
CA ARG A 69 26.38 -17.26 -3.91
C ARG A 69 25.49 -18.27 -4.61
N THR A 70 25.81 -19.56 -4.55
CA THR A 70 25.07 -20.63 -5.24
C THR A 70 23.74 -20.87 -4.54
N LEU A 71 23.75 -21.00 -3.22
CA LEU A 71 22.52 -21.13 -2.44
C LEU A 71 21.64 -19.89 -2.56
N ALA A 72 22.23 -18.69 -2.50
CA ALA A 72 21.48 -17.45 -2.70
C ALA A 72 20.86 -17.36 -4.11
N ALA A 73 21.55 -17.83 -5.15
CA ALA A 73 20.99 -17.89 -6.50
C ALA A 73 19.80 -18.87 -6.60
N PHE A 74 19.92 -20.04 -5.97
CA PHE A 74 18.82 -21.01 -5.90
C PHE A 74 17.59 -20.45 -5.18
N LEU A 75 17.78 -19.80 -4.03
CA LEU A 75 16.69 -19.19 -3.26
C LEU A 75 16.05 -18.01 -4.00
N ARG A 76 16.82 -17.17 -4.69
CA ARG A 76 16.26 -16.14 -5.59
C ARG A 76 15.37 -16.75 -6.67
N ALA A 77 15.77 -17.89 -7.23
CA ALA A 77 14.94 -18.59 -8.21
C ALA A 77 13.65 -19.13 -7.58
N GLN A 78 13.66 -19.57 -6.32
CA GLN A 78 12.44 -19.96 -5.60
C GLN A 78 11.54 -18.75 -5.32
N ASN A 79 12.07 -17.65 -4.78
CA ASN A 79 11.29 -16.42 -4.58
C ASN A 79 10.68 -15.94 -5.90
N LYS A 80 11.43 -15.99 -7.00
CA LYS A 80 10.90 -15.61 -8.31
C LYS A 80 9.71 -16.47 -8.76
N ARG A 81 9.68 -17.76 -8.42
CA ARG A 81 8.52 -18.64 -8.68
C ARG A 81 7.32 -18.23 -7.82
N LEU A 82 7.55 -17.89 -6.55
CA LEU A 82 6.51 -17.37 -5.65
C LEU A 82 5.95 -16.04 -6.16
N ASP A 83 6.80 -15.12 -6.64
CA ASP A 83 6.37 -13.86 -7.24
C ASP A 83 5.42 -14.09 -8.43
N LEU A 84 5.73 -15.07 -9.29
CA LEU A 84 4.91 -15.39 -10.45
C LEU A 84 3.54 -15.94 -10.04
N LEU A 85 3.49 -16.81 -9.02
CA LEU A 85 2.24 -17.31 -8.46
C LEU A 85 1.44 -16.18 -7.78
N SER A 86 2.11 -15.34 -7.01
CA SER A 86 1.53 -14.17 -6.36
C SER A 86 0.89 -13.23 -7.38
N ALA A 87 1.56 -12.97 -8.50
CA ALA A 87 1.03 -12.13 -9.58
C ALA A 87 -0.27 -12.69 -10.18
N VAL A 88 -0.40 -14.01 -10.31
CA VAL A 88 -1.66 -14.65 -10.78
C VAL A 88 -2.78 -14.42 -9.75
N VAL A 89 -2.50 -14.63 -8.47
CA VAL A 89 -3.48 -14.42 -7.39
C VAL A 89 -3.89 -12.94 -7.31
N ALA A 90 -2.94 -12.03 -7.39
CA ALA A 90 -3.18 -10.60 -7.37
C ALA A 90 -4.06 -10.14 -8.54
N GLN A 91 -3.86 -10.71 -9.74
CA GLN A 91 -4.68 -10.39 -10.91
C GLN A 91 -6.16 -10.78 -10.71
N THR A 92 -6.42 -11.91 -10.07
CA THR A 92 -7.78 -12.32 -9.68
C THR A 92 -8.37 -11.35 -8.65
N LEU A 93 -7.61 -11.01 -7.62
CA LEU A 93 -8.05 -10.13 -6.54
C LEU A 93 -8.29 -8.67 -6.98
N ILE A 94 -7.53 -8.15 -7.94
CA ILE A 94 -7.80 -6.82 -8.52
C ILE A 94 -9.21 -6.76 -9.12
N GLY A 95 -9.69 -7.86 -9.72
CA GLY A 95 -11.06 -7.95 -10.22
C GLY A 95 -12.13 -7.83 -9.12
N GLU A 96 -11.81 -8.28 -7.89
CA GLU A 96 -12.71 -8.25 -6.74
C GLU A 96 -12.66 -6.93 -5.97
N ILE A 97 -11.47 -6.36 -5.76
CA ILE A 97 -11.26 -5.09 -5.03
C ILE A 97 -11.79 -3.91 -5.84
N GLY A 98 -11.67 -4.00 -7.17
CA GLY A 98 -12.03 -2.94 -8.09
C GLY A 98 -10.83 -2.44 -8.89
N GLN A 99 -11.13 -1.70 -9.96
CA GLN A 99 -10.12 -1.17 -10.86
C GLN A 99 -9.22 -0.15 -10.15
N PRO A 100 -7.91 -0.07 -10.49
CA PRO A 100 -7.02 0.94 -9.94
C PRO A 100 -7.54 2.37 -10.17
N GLN A 101 -7.75 3.08 -9.07
CA GLN A 101 -8.25 4.45 -9.05
C GLN A 101 -7.14 5.44 -8.71
N PRO A 102 -7.24 6.71 -9.16
CA PRO A 102 -6.31 7.76 -8.76
C PRO A 102 -6.35 7.97 -7.24
N VAL A 103 -5.16 8.09 -6.65
CA VAL A 103 -4.98 8.35 -5.22
C VAL A 103 -3.80 9.30 -5.01
N ILE A 104 -3.81 10.03 -3.89
CA ILE A 104 -2.64 10.71 -3.34
C ILE A 104 -2.22 9.92 -2.11
N ILE A 105 -0.99 9.41 -2.07
CA ILE A 105 -0.52 8.55 -0.99
C ILE A 105 0.82 9.03 -0.43
N SER A 106 0.96 8.88 0.89
CA SER A 106 2.18 9.10 1.67
C SER A 106 2.38 7.95 2.65
N GLU A 107 3.49 7.97 3.41
CA GLU A 107 3.72 6.99 4.46
C GLU A 107 2.69 7.08 5.61
N GLY A 108 2.08 8.26 5.79
CA GLY A 108 1.11 8.51 6.87
C GLY A 108 -0.36 8.37 6.48
N GLY A 109 -0.69 8.25 5.19
CA GLY A 109 -2.08 8.18 4.77
C GLY A 109 -2.31 8.20 3.27
N ILE A 110 -3.58 8.07 2.91
CA ILE A 110 -4.07 8.01 1.52
C ILE A 110 -5.33 8.85 1.35
N GLU A 111 -5.40 9.55 0.24
CA GLU A 111 -6.54 10.34 -0.21
C GLU A 111 -7.04 9.81 -1.55
N PHE A 112 -8.35 9.64 -1.66
CA PHE A 112 -8.99 8.98 -2.78
C PHE A 112 -10.46 9.36 -2.89
N ALA A 113 -11.06 8.97 -4.02
CA ALA A 113 -12.46 9.18 -4.29
C ALA A 113 -13.31 7.96 -3.92
N GLN A 114 -14.52 8.15 -3.40
CA GLN A 114 -15.49 7.06 -3.29
C GLN A 114 -16.94 7.53 -3.47
N GLY A 115 -17.83 6.59 -3.78
CA GLY A 115 -19.25 6.90 -4.02
C GLY A 115 -20.06 7.16 -2.76
N THR A 116 -19.61 6.69 -1.60
CA THR A 116 -20.38 6.74 -0.34
C THR A 116 -19.66 7.56 0.72
N ALA A 117 -20.42 8.35 1.48
CA ALA A 117 -19.87 9.09 2.61
C ALA A 117 -19.38 8.15 3.71
N VAL A 118 -18.27 8.49 4.35
CA VAL A 118 -17.80 7.82 5.57
C VAL A 118 -17.47 8.89 6.60
N ALA A 119 -17.99 8.77 7.81
CA ALA A 119 -17.83 9.80 8.82
C ALA A 119 -16.36 9.97 9.24
N PRO A 120 -15.85 11.21 9.36
CA PRO A 120 -14.55 11.47 9.99
C PRO A 120 -14.46 10.84 11.38
N GLY A 121 -13.28 10.32 11.72
CA GLY A 121 -13.03 9.55 12.94
C GLY A 121 -13.32 8.05 12.82
N THR A 122 -14.02 7.60 11.77
CA THR A 122 -14.30 6.17 11.56
C THR A 122 -12.99 5.40 11.34
N ARG A 123 -12.77 4.33 12.12
CA ARG A 123 -11.67 3.39 11.88
C ARG A 123 -12.07 2.42 10.77
N VAL A 124 -11.18 2.25 9.81
CA VAL A 124 -11.41 1.46 8.60
C VAL A 124 -10.29 0.45 8.39
N LYS A 125 -10.65 -0.65 7.75
CA LYS A 125 -9.73 -1.53 7.05
C LYS A 125 -9.43 -0.91 5.70
N VAL A 126 -8.14 -0.85 5.34
CA VAL A 126 -7.67 -0.31 4.07
C VAL A 126 -7.01 -1.45 3.30
N LYS A 127 -7.71 -1.92 2.26
CA LYS A 127 -7.31 -3.03 1.39
C LYS A 127 -6.73 -2.44 0.11
N MET A 128 -5.44 -2.65 -0.13
CA MET A 128 -4.73 -2.05 -1.27
C MET A 128 -3.98 -3.10 -2.09
N VAL A 129 -3.95 -2.89 -3.42
CA VAL A 129 -2.99 -3.55 -4.30
C VAL A 129 -2.13 -2.49 -4.98
N LEU A 130 -0.86 -2.46 -4.59
CA LEU A 130 0.14 -1.46 -5.00
C LEU A 130 0.73 -1.81 -6.38
N MET A 131 0.57 -0.90 -7.34
CA MET A 131 0.95 -1.10 -8.74
C MET A 131 2.35 -0.56 -9.07
N PRO A 132 3.10 -1.11 -10.05
CA PRO A 132 2.69 -2.13 -11.02
C PRO A 132 2.94 -3.57 -10.56
N ARG A 133 3.58 -3.79 -9.41
CA ARG A 133 3.95 -5.13 -8.93
C ARG A 133 2.81 -5.91 -8.28
N ALA A 134 1.66 -5.27 -8.10
CA ALA A 134 0.47 -5.85 -7.49
C ALA A 134 0.70 -6.38 -6.06
N HIS A 135 1.45 -5.62 -5.24
CA HIS A 135 1.63 -5.99 -3.83
C HIS A 135 0.32 -5.75 -3.05
N GLY A 136 -0.27 -6.82 -2.55
CA GLY A 136 -1.37 -6.75 -1.59
C GLY A 136 -0.88 -6.20 -0.24
N LEU A 137 -1.61 -5.23 0.31
CA LEU A 137 -1.34 -4.66 1.62
C LEU A 137 -2.66 -4.40 2.35
N LEU A 138 -2.79 -4.95 3.55
CA LEU A 138 -3.90 -4.71 4.48
C LEU A 138 -3.43 -3.81 5.63
N LEU A 139 -4.06 -2.64 5.79
CA LEU A 139 -3.72 -1.68 6.85
C LEU A 139 -4.96 -1.29 7.66
N ARG A 140 -4.75 -0.79 8.88
CA ARG A 140 -5.76 0.00 9.60
C ARG A 140 -5.62 1.45 9.19
N GLY A 141 -6.76 2.14 9.10
CA GLY A 141 -6.81 3.57 8.87
C GLY A 141 -7.88 4.24 9.72
N LYS A 142 -7.84 5.56 9.78
CA LYS A 142 -8.89 6.39 10.35
C LYS A 142 -9.24 7.50 9.38
N VAL A 143 -10.52 7.66 9.09
CA VAL A 143 -11.00 8.72 8.20
C VAL A 143 -10.73 10.07 8.87
N THR A 144 -10.08 10.97 8.15
CA THR A 144 -9.70 12.30 8.65
C THR A 144 -10.63 13.38 8.13
N HIS A 145 -11.09 13.24 6.88
CA HIS A 145 -12.12 14.09 6.27
C HIS A 145 -12.88 13.28 5.20
N CYS A 146 -14.07 13.75 4.83
CA CYS A 146 -14.91 13.15 3.80
C CYS A 146 -15.79 14.24 3.19
N ASP A 147 -15.29 14.88 2.13
CA ASP A 147 -15.88 16.08 1.56
C ASP A 147 -16.62 15.77 0.25
N PRO A 148 -17.82 16.34 0.02
CA PRO A 148 -18.55 16.10 -1.21
C PRO A 148 -17.82 16.72 -2.40
N ARG A 149 -17.72 15.97 -3.50
CA ARG A 149 -17.07 16.46 -4.73
C ARG A 149 -18.08 17.11 -5.67
N PRO A 150 -17.66 18.11 -6.48
CA PRO A 150 -18.55 18.76 -7.46
C PRO A 150 -19.17 17.79 -8.47
N GLU A 151 -18.43 16.74 -8.84
CA GLU A 151 -18.84 15.74 -9.83
C GLU A 151 -19.62 14.56 -9.21
N GLY A 152 -19.90 14.63 -7.91
CA GLY A 152 -20.54 13.57 -7.14
C GLY A 152 -19.56 12.63 -6.43
N GLY A 153 -20.10 11.94 -5.42
CA GLY A 153 -19.31 11.16 -4.47
C GLY A 153 -18.53 12.05 -3.50
N PHE A 154 -17.50 11.48 -2.89
CA PHE A 154 -16.74 12.08 -1.80
C PHE A 154 -15.23 11.94 -2.03
N GLU A 155 -14.48 12.97 -1.65
CA GLU A 155 -13.04 12.94 -1.46
C GLU A 155 -12.77 12.57 -0.01
N VAL A 156 -11.97 11.53 0.20
CA VAL A 156 -11.78 10.94 1.52
C VAL A 156 -10.29 10.79 1.80
N GLY A 157 -9.84 11.51 2.82
CA GLY A 157 -8.51 11.34 3.39
C GLY A 157 -8.53 10.39 4.57
N THR A 158 -7.65 9.40 4.56
CA THR A 158 -7.46 8.41 5.62
C THR A 158 -6.03 8.48 6.15
N GLU A 159 -5.86 8.56 7.47
CA GLU A 159 -4.56 8.38 8.13
C GLU A 159 -4.34 6.89 8.43
N PHE A 160 -3.15 6.37 8.15
CA PHE A 160 -2.79 5.00 8.54
C PHE A 160 -2.49 4.94 10.03
N ILE A 161 -2.99 3.91 10.72
CA ILE A 161 -2.83 3.74 12.16
C ILE A 161 -2.36 2.31 12.46
N ASP A 162 -1.74 2.12 13.62
CA ASP A 162 -1.35 0.80 14.14
C ASP A 162 -0.53 -0.05 13.15
N MET A 163 0.26 0.59 12.28
CA MET A 163 1.10 -0.12 11.32
C MET A 163 2.24 -0.86 12.04
N THR A 164 2.59 -2.03 11.54
CA THR A 164 3.85 -2.72 11.88
C THR A 164 5.03 -2.05 11.16
N ASP A 165 6.25 -2.30 11.65
CA ASP A 165 7.46 -1.78 11.00
C ASP A 165 7.63 -2.33 9.57
N ALA A 166 7.29 -3.60 9.35
CA ALA A 166 7.31 -4.20 8.03
C ALA A 166 6.33 -3.51 7.07
N GLN A 167 5.10 -3.22 7.50
CA GLN A 167 4.12 -2.48 6.70
C GLN A 167 4.60 -1.05 6.40
N ARG A 168 5.14 -0.33 7.40
CA ARG A 168 5.70 1.02 7.22
C ARG A 168 6.82 1.03 6.19
N GLN A 169 7.80 0.14 6.35
CA GLN A 169 8.95 0.08 5.46
C GLN A 169 8.58 -0.38 4.04
N LEU A 170 7.62 -1.30 3.90
CA LEU A 170 7.10 -1.72 2.60
C LEU A 170 6.46 -0.53 1.87
N LEU A 171 5.59 0.23 2.56
CA LEU A 171 4.93 1.40 1.99
C LEU A 171 5.93 2.53 1.66
N ALA A 172 6.86 2.84 2.57
CA ALA A 172 7.91 3.84 2.35
C ALA A 172 8.75 3.50 1.12
N ARG A 173 9.17 2.23 1.00
CA ARG A 173 9.94 1.76 -0.17
C ARG A 173 9.13 1.86 -1.45
N TYR A 174 7.84 1.53 -1.40
CA TYR A 174 6.95 1.69 -2.55
C TYR A 174 6.92 3.15 -3.02
N ILE A 175 6.65 4.09 -2.10
CA ILE A 175 6.56 5.52 -2.40
C ILE A 175 7.88 6.02 -3.01
N LEU A 176 9.02 5.67 -2.41
CA LEU A 176 10.33 6.03 -2.92
C LEU A 176 10.59 5.49 -4.33
N GLN A 177 10.21 4.24 -4.61
CA GLN A 177 10.38 3.64 -5.94
C GLN A 177 9.53 4.36 -6.99
N ARG A 178 8.28 4.69 -6.66
CA ARG A 178 7.37 5.42 -7.55
C ARG A 178 7.84 6.85 -7.81
N GLN A 179 8.30 7.55 -6.77
CA GLN A 179 8.93 8.87 -6.90
C GLN A 179 10.11 8.83 -7.88
N GLN A 180 11.05 7.89 -7.69
CA GLN A 180 12.21 7.76 -8.57
C GLN A 180 11.80 7.46 -10.01
N GLN A 181 10.77 6.64 -10.22
CA GLN A 181 10.25 6.33 -11.54
C GLN A 181 9.63 7.56 -12.22
N GLN A 182 8.79 8.31 -11.51
CA GLN A 182 8.15 9.53 -12.04
C GLN A 182 9.18 10.58 -12.42
N ARG A 183 10.22 10.80 -11.58
CA ARG A 183 11.33 11.71 -11.90
C ARG A 183 12.08 11.30 -13.17
N ARG A 184 12.37 10.00 -13.34
CA ARG A 184 13.02 9.50 -14.57
C ARG A 184 12.16 9.78 -15.80
N GLN A 185 10.86 9.49 -15.74
CA GLN A 185 9.93 9.73 -16.84
C GLN A 185 9.80 11.22 -17.19
N GLN A 186 9.80 12.11 -16.19
CA GLN A 186 9.77 13.56 -16.41
C GLN A 186 11.05 14.05 -17.11
N LEU A 187 12.22 13.54 -16.72
CA LEU A 187 13.48 13.88 -17.37
C LEU A 187 13.52 13.38 -18.82
N GLU A 188 13.08 12.14 -19.09
CA GLU A 188 13.01 11.57 -20.44
C GLU A 188 12.01 12.32 -21.35
N GLN A 189 10.91 12.84 -20.80
CA GLN A 189 9.95 13.65 -21.56
C GLN A 189 10.45 15.07 -21.84
N ASN A 190 11.27 15.61 -20.95
CA ASN A 190 11.86 16.94 -21.07
C ASN A 190 13.17 16.96 -21.86
N ASP A 191 13.71 15.79 -22.22
CA ASP A 191 14.89 15.62 -23.05
C ASP A 191 14.49 15.01 -24.41
N PRO A 192 13.81 15.77 -25.29
CA PRO A 192 13.59 15.31 -26.66
C PRO A 192 14.95 15.23 -27.33
N ALA A 193 15.31 14.04 -27.80
CA ALA A 193 16.57 13.73 -28.47
C ALA A 193 17.19 14.91 -29.25
N SER A 194 18.44 15.24 -28.92
CA SER A 194 19.35 15.99 -29.79
C SER A 194 19.60 15.26 -31.11
#